data_AF-A0A966Q5M8-F1
#
_entry.id   AF-A0A966Q5M8-F1
#
_cell.length_a   1.000
_cell.length_b   1.000
_cell.length_c   1.000
_cell.angle_alpha   90.00
_cell.angle_beta   90.00
_cell.angle_gamma   90.00
#
_symmetry.space_group_name_H-M   'P 1'
#
loop_
_entity.id
_entity.type
_entity.pdbx_description
1 polymer ?
#
loop_
_entity_poly.entity_id
_entity_poly.type
_entity_poly.pdbx_seq_one_letter_code
_entity_poly.pdbx_strand_id
1 'polypeptide(L)'
;MKSDYLFFLFLISSLALADDLNSLTTTVVTATRYETNSFDLPLSIDVIDTETIHDARVGANLSEVSPRIPGVVINNRNNYAQELAISTRGFGARSGFGVKGIRIYAL
;
A
#
# COMPACT_ATOMS: atom_id res chain seq x y z
N MET A 1 -51.16 -6.36 16.48
CA MET A 1 -51.67 -5.41 15.46
C MET A 1 -51.08 -4.01 15.57
N LYS A 2 -51.01 -3.34 16.74
CA LYS A 2 -50.32 -2.02 16.87
C LYS A 2 -48.80 -2.13 17.10
N SER A 3 -48.34 -3.23 17.70
CA SER A 3 -46.92 -3.54 17.95
C SER A 3 -46.12 -3.79 16.68
N ASP A 4 -46.78 -4.34 15.66
CA ASP A 4 -46.12 -4.86 14.46
C ASP A 4 -45.66 -3.72 13.53
N TYR A 5 -46.39 -2.60 13.55
CA TYR A 5 -46.00 -1.37 12.84
C TYR A 5 -44.83 -0.64 13.51
N LEU A 6 -44.70 -0.76 14.83
CA LEU A 6 -43.63 -0.10 15.59
C LEU A 6 -42.28 -0.78 15.32
N PHE A 7 -42.30 -2.11 15.17
CA PHE A 7 -41.15 -2.89 14.73
C PHE A 7 -40.77 -2.58 13.28
N PHE A 8 -41.76 -2.44 12.40
CA PHE A 8 -41.54 -2.08 11.00
C PHE A 8 -40.96 -0.66 10.83
N LEU A 9 -41.43 0.30 11.63
CA LEU A 9 -40.92 1.67 11.64
C LEU A 9 -39.46 1.74 12.15
N PHE A 10 -39.10 0.93 13.16
CA PHE A 10 -37.73 0.84 13.67
C PHE A 10 -36.75 0.28 12.62
N LEU A 11 -37.20 -0.68 11.81
CA LEU A 11 -36.41 -1.27 10.72
C LEU A 11 -36.19 -0.28 9.55
N ILE A 12 -37.13 0.62 9.30
CA ILE A 12 -36.97 1.69 8.30
C ILE A 12 -35.97 2.75 8.80
N SER A 13 -35.98 3.07 10.10
CA SER A 13 -35.04 4.02 10.69
C SER A 13 -33.58 3.52 10.65
N SER A 14 -33.33 2.22 10.80
CA SER A 14 -31.97 1.67 10.70
C SER A 14 -31.40 1.71 9.28
N LEU A 15 -32.26 1.60 8.25
CA LEU A 15 -31.86 1.79 6.85
C LEU A 15 -31.52 3.26 6.53
N ALA A 16 -32.15 4.22 7.22
CA ALA A 16 -31.90 5.65 7.02
C ALA A 16 -30.64 6.18 7.73
N LEU A 17 -30.04 5.41 8.65
CA LEU A 17 -28.79 5.75 9.35
C LEU A 17 -27.54 5.13 8.71
N ALA A 18 -27.62 4.61 7.49
CA ALA A 18 -26.44 4.28 6.69
C ALA A 18 -25.85 5.58 6.10
N ASP A 19 -25.32 6.41 6.99
CA ASP A 19 -24.63 7.65 6.64
C ASP A 19 -23.37 7.30 5.86
N ASP A 20 -23.14 8.07 4.80
CA ASP A 20 -22.11 7.95 3.78
C ASP A 20 -20.74 7.69 4.43
N LEU A 21 -20.24 6.46 4.31
CA LEU A 21 -18.93 6.07 4.82
C LEU A 21 -17.86 6.80 4.01
N ASN A 22 -17.55 8.03 4.39
CA ASN A 22 -16.40 8.85 3.97
C ASN A 22 -15.69 8.29 2.74
N SER A 23 -16.27 8.50 1.56
CA SER A 23 -15.60 8.26 0.29
C SER A 23 -14.46 9.27 0.16
N LEU A 24 -13.32 8.94 0.76
CA LEU A 24 -12.11 9.73 0.62
C LEU A 24 -11.68 9.65 -0.85
N THR A 25 -11.52 10.81 -1.47
CA THR A 25 -10.92 10.90 -2.80
C THR A 25 -9.53 10.29 -2.76
N THR A 26 -9.31 9.23 -3.55
CA THR A 26 -8.01 8.59 -3.66
C THR A 26 -6.99 9.61 -4.18
N THR A 27 -5.91 9.81 -3.43
CA THR A 27 -4.84 10.74 -3.80
C THR A 27 -3.61 9.93 -4.21
N VAL A 28 -3.21 10.06 -5.47
CA VAL A 28 -2.02 9.38 -6.00
C VAL A 28 -0.79 10.22 -5.70
N VAL A 29 0.15 9.68 -4.91
CA VAL A 29 1.43 10.33 -4.60
C VAL A 29 2.55 9.66 -5.40
N THR A 30 2.97 10.31 -6.49
CA THR A 30 4.06 9.85 -7.35
C THR A 30 5.31 10.72 -7.20
N ALA A 31 6.47 10.22 -7.63
CA ALA A 31 7.75 10.94 -7.61
C ALA A 31 7.71 12.34 -8.28
N THR A 32 6.81 12.56 -9.23
CA THR A 32 6.62 13.82 -9.95
C THR A 32 5.87 14.89 -9.16
N ARG A 33 5.26 14.54 -8.00
CA ARG A 33 4.39 15.41 -7.17
C ARG A 33 3.11 15.93 -7.85
N TYR A 34 2.84 15.51 -9.09
CA TYR A 34 1.60 15.72 -9.82
C TYR A 34 1.22 14.42 -10.53
N GLU A 35 -0.07 14.19 -10.72
CA GLU A 35 -0.58 13.00 -11.40
C GLU A 35 -0.16 13.01 -12.87
N THR A 36 0.45 11.92 -13.32
CA THR A 36 0.90 11.74 -14.70
C THR A 36 1.10 10.26 -14.99
N ASN A 37 0.85 9.89 -16.24
CA ASN A 37 1.08 8.55 -16.72
C ASN A 37 2.58 8.20 -16.69
N SER A 38 2.92 7.00 -16.23
CA SER A 38 4.32 6.53 -16.15
C SER A 38 5.01 6.48 -17.52
N PHE A 39 4.27 6.26 -18.61
CA PHE A 39 4.83 6.21 -19.97
C PHE A 39 5.23 7.57 -20.51
N ASP A 40 4.67 8.66 -19.97
CA ASP A 40 4.98 10.03 -20.41
C ASP A 40 6.20 10.61 -19.68
N LEU A 41 6.78 9.86 -18.75
CA LEU A 41 7.89 10.31 -17.91
C LEU A 41 9.21 9.67 -18.36
N PRO A 42 10.32 10.45 -18.42
CA PRO A 42 11.65 9.92 -18.65
C PRO A 42 12.23 9.28 -17.36
N LEU A 43 11.40 8.58 -16.59
CA LEU A 43 11.69 8.04 -15.26
C LEU A 43 11.19 6.59 -15.20
N SER A 44 11.83 5.76 -14.36
CA SER A 44 11.37 4.40 -14.11
C SER A 44 10.47 4.39 -12.89
N ILE A 45 9.21 4.00 -13.06
CA ILE A 45 8.22 3.89 -11.99
C ILE A 45 7.62 2.49 -12.06
N ASP A 46 7.51 1.83 -10.91
CA ASP A 46 6.88 0.53 -10.76
C ASP A 46 5.93 0.57 -9.56
N VAL A 47 4.78 -0.08 -9.68
CA VAL A 47 3.70 -0.07 -8.67
C VAL A 47 3.28 -1.51 -8.43
N ILE A 48 3.22 -1.89 -7.15
CA ILE A 48 2.70 -3.19 -6.73
C ILE A 48 1.40 -2.93 -5.97
N ASP A 49 0.32 -3.46 -6.51
CA ASP A 49 -1.02 -3.36 -5.91
C ASP A 49 -1.15 -4.23 -4.67
N THR A 50 -2.07 -3.85 -3.78
CA THR A 50 -2.30 -4.53 -2.50
C THR A 50 -2.74 -5.98 -2.69
N GLU A 51 -3.51 -6.30 -3.75
CA GLU A 51 -3.85 -7.69 -4.03
C GLU A 51 -2.60 -8.52 -4.32
N THR A 52 -1.63 -7.95 -5.05
CA THR A 52 -0.36 -8.63 -5.36
C THR A 52 0.51 -8.81 -4.12
N ILE A 53 0.44 -7.90 -3.15
CA ILE A 53 1.15 -8.03 -1.87
C ILE A 53 0.53 -9.15 -1.02
N HIS A 54 -0.79 -9.27 -1.03
CA HIS A 54 -1.52 -10.24 -0.22
C HIS A 54 -1.64 -11.64 -0.86
N ASP A 55 -1.41 -11.76 -2.16
CA ASP A 55 -1.51 -13.05 -2.85
C ASP A 55 -0.39 -14.01 -2.43
N ALA A 56 -0.78 -15.13 -1.79
CA ALA A 56 0.07 -16.26 -1.39
C ALA A 56 1.28 -15.95 -0.48
N ARG A 57 1.26 -14.83 0.25
CA ARG A 57 2.34 -14.37 1.14
C ARG A 57 1.77 -13.86 2.47
N VAL A 58 2.53 -14.00 3.55
CA VAL A 58 2.12 -13.53 4.89
C VAL A 58 2.15 -11.99 4.94
N GLY A 59 2.80 -11.34 3.97
CA GLY A 59 2.96 -9.88 3.96
C GLY A 59 3.88 -9.40 5.08
N ALA A 60 4.66 -10.29 5.69
CA ALA A 60 5.47 -10.00 6.86
C ALA A 60 6.70 -9.16 6.51
N ASN A 61 7.21 -9.26 5.27
CA ASN A 61 8.43 -8.58 4.85
C ASN A 61 8.36 -8.06 3.41
N LEU A 62 8.88 -6.84 3.20
CA LEU A 62 9.01 -6.23 1.87
C LEU A 62 9.95 -7.03 0.92
N SER A 63 10.82 -7.89 1.45
CA SER A 63 11.66 -8.77 0.65
C SER A 63 10.87 -9.77 -0.19
N GLU A 64 9.64 -10.08 0.20
CA GLU A 64 8.77 -11.04 -0.49
C GLU A 64 8.29 -10.52 -1.85
N VAL A 65 8.17 -9.19 -2.00
CA VAL A 65 7.73 -8.53 -3.24
C VAL A 65 8.89 -8.06 -4.12
N SER A 66 10.11 -7.97 -3.55
CA SER A 66 11.31 -7.53 -4.27
C SER A 66 11.58 -8.26 -5.60
N PRO A 67 11.33 -9.58 -5.76
CA PRO A 67 11.59 -10.28 -7.02
C PRO A 67 10.75 -9.77 -8.21
N ARG A 68 9.64 -9.06 -7.93
CA ARG A 68 8.75 -8.52 -8.96
C ARG A 68 9.23 -7.17 -9.50
N ILE A 69 10.09 -6.47 -8.75
CA ILE A 69 10.59 -5.13 -9.09
C ILE A 69 11.96 -5.26 -9.76
N PRO A 70 12.10 -4.96 -11.06
CA PRO A 70 13.36 -5.08 -11.75
C PRO A 70 14.38 -4.07 -11.22
N GLY A 71 15.57 -4.58 -10.87
CA GLY A 71 16.66 -3.77 -10.36
C GLY A 71 16.51 -3.37 -8.89
N VAL A 72 15.55 -3.90 -8.14
CA VAL A 72 15.48 -3.76 -6.68
C VAL A 72 15.79 -5.10 -6.02
N VAL A 73 16.69 -5.08 -5.04
CA VAL A 73 17.04 -6.26 -4.23
C VAL A 73 16.87 -5.88 -2.77
N ILE A 74 16.03 -6.64 -2.07
CA ILE A 74 15.78 -6.46 -0.63
C ILE A 74 16.21 -7.73 0.09
N ASN A 75 17.22 -7.61 0.94
CA ASN A 75 17.73 -8.72 1.72
C ASN A 75 17.19 -8.66 3.15
N ASN A 76 16.45 -9.70 3.52
CA ASN A 76 15.97 -9.91 4.89
C ASN A 76 16.99 -10.72 5.68
N ARG A 77 17.47 -10.15 6.79
CA ARG A 77 18.45 -10.81 7.69
C ARG A 77 17.80 -11.70 8.74
N ASN A 78 16.49 -11.97 8.64
CA ASN A 78 15.68 -12.73 9.60
C ASN A 78 15.80 -12.20 11.04
N ASN A 79 16.08 -10.91 11.18
CA ASN A 79 16.21 -10.23 12.45
C ASN A 79 15.39 -8.94 12.39
N TYR A 80 14.19 -8.97 12.97
CA TYR A 80 13.25 -7.87 12.96
C TYR A 80 13.73 -6.64 13.77
N ALA A 81 14.74 -6.80 14.63
CA ALA A 81 15.37 -5.67 15.32
C ALA A 81 16.35 -4.91 14.40
N GLN A 82 16.66 -5.45 13.22
CA GLN A 82 17.48 -4.80 12.20
C GLN A 82 16.61 -4.42 10.99
N GLU A 83 17.02 -3.36 10.31
CA GLU A 83 16.35 -2.92 9.09
C GLU A 83 16.61 -3.88 7.92
N LEU A 84 15.70 -3.88 6.94
CA LEU A 84 15.88 -4.58 5.66
C LEU A 84 16.96 -3.87 4.84
N ALA A 85 17.90 -4.64 4.27
CA ALA A 85 18.92 -4.08 3.39
C ALA A 85 18.36 -3.94 1.96
N ILE A 86 18.01 -2.72 1.57
CA ILE A 86 17.44 -2.39 0.26
C ILE A 86 18.52 -1.85 -0.68
N SER A 87 18.57 -2.36 -1.91
CA SER A 87 19.46 -1.88 -2.97
C SER A 87 18.70 -1.67 -4.27
N THR A 88 18.96 -0.56 -4.95
CA THR A 88 18.31 -0.20 -6.23
C THR A 88 19.39 0.01 -7.30
N ARG A 89 19.33 -0.75 -8.39
CA ARG A 89 20.29 -0.76 -9.51
C ARG A 89 21.76 -0.78 -9.05
N GLY A 90 22.05 -1.61 -8.03
CA GLY A 90 23.38 -1.77 -7.44
C GLY A 90 23.76 -0.71 -6.40
N PHE A 91 23.00 0.38 -6.28
CA PHE A 91 23.19 1.38 -5.24
C PHE A 91 22.63 0.88 -3.91
N GLY A 92 23.40 0.94 -2.83
CA GLY A 92 23.02 0.40 -1.52
C GLY A 92 23.33 -1.09 -1.31
N ALA A 93 23.83 -1.81 -2.32
CA ALA A 93 24.15 -3.25 -2.26
C ALA A 93 25.17 -3.64 -1.16
N ARG A 94 26.00 -2.68 -0.73
CA ARG A 94 26.99 -2.85 0.35
C ARG A 94 26.68 -2.02 1.60
N SER A 95 25.53 -1.34 1.63
CA SER A 95 25.11 -0.54 2.79
C SER A 95 24.46 -1.44 3.85
N GLY A 96 24.81 -1.22 5.12
CA GLY A 96 24.18 -1.93 6.25
C GLY A 96 22.68 -1.67 6.38
N PHE A 97 22.21 -0.50 5.92
CA PHE A 97 20.86 0.05 6.10
C PHE A 97 20.14 0.33 4.77
N GLY A 98 20.67 -0.16 3.65
CA GLY A 98 20.13 0.17 2.34
C GLY A 98 20.30 1.63 1.96
N VAL A 99 19.73 2.03 0.84
CA VAL A 99 19.95 3.29 0.13
C VAL A 99 19.61 4.53 0.99
N LYS A 100 20.55 5.49 1.15
CA LYS A 100 20.21 6.85 1.65
C LYS A 100 19.38 7.58 0.59
N GLY A 101 18.23 8.13 0.98
CA GLY A 101 17.35 8.92 0.09
C GLY A 101 16.00 8.30 -0.25
N ILE A 102 15.66 7.14 0.33
CA ILE A 102 14.30 6.59 0.24
C ILE A 102 13.43 7.28 1.28
N ARG A 103 12.27 7.80 0.85
CA ARG A 103 11.23 8.29 1.76
C ARG A 103 10.04 7.33 1.71
N ILE A 104 9.74 6.73 2.85
CA ILE A 104 8.61 5.83 3.01
C ILE A 104 7.42 6.66 3.49
N TYR A 105 6.29 6.52 2.80
CA TYR A 105 5.00 7.05 3.23
C TYR A 105 4.11 5.86 3.56
N ALA A 106 3.54 5.83 4.76
CA ALA A 106 2.51 4.88 5.15
C ALA A 106 1.23 5.69 5.42
N LEU A 107 0.11 5.27 4.85
CA LEU A 107 -1.22 5.84 5.05
C LEU A 107 -1.98 5.01 6.09
#